data_AF-A0A378PR17-F1
#
_entry.id   AF-A0A378PR17-F1
#
_cell.length_a   1.000
_cell.length_b   1.000
_cell.length_c   1.000
_cell.angle_alpha   90.00
_cell.angle_beta   90.00
_cell.angle_gamma   90.00
#
_symmetry.space_group_name_H-M   'P 1'
#
loop_
_entity.id
_entity.type
_entity.pdbx_description
1 polymer ?
#
loop_
_entity_poly.entity_id
_entity_poly.type
_entity_poly.pdbx_seq_one_letter_code
_entity_poly.pdbx_strand_id
1 'polypeptide(L)' 'MKDKNDHPLSGKSYILYNNDGEVVETGILDKEGKTSVLYDKLEKEYYIHILDVNCKNLTRYLHFV' A
#
# COMPACT_ATOMS: atom_id res chain seq x y z
N MET A 1 2.21 6.67 2.91
CA MET A 1 3.22 5.91 2.15
C MET A 1 4.02 6.90 1.31
N LYS A 2 5.34 6.76 1.32
CA LYS A 2 6.26 7.73 0.71
C LYS A 2 7.34 7.02 -0.11
N ASP A 3 7.93 7.72 -1.06
CA ASP A 3 9.07 7.25 -1.84
C ASP A 3 10.39 7.33 -1.05
N LYS A 4 11.50 7.00 -1.72
CA LYS A 4 12.85 7.04 -1.12
C LYS A 4 13.34 8.45 -0.75
N ASN A 5 12.69 9.50 -1.25
CA ASN A 5 13.01 10.89 -1.00
C ASN A 5 12.03 11.54 0.01
N ASP A 6 11.24 10.72 0.71
CA ASP A 6 10.19 11.16 1.65
C ASP A 6 9.02 11.93 0.98
N HIS A 7 8.87 11.82 -0.35
CA HIS A 7 7.71 12.36 -1.04
C HIS A 7 6.51 11.41 -0.93
N PRO A 8 5.30 11.92 -0.62
CA PRO A 8 4.09 11.10 -0.63
C PRO A 8 3.87 10.41 -1.98
N LEU A 9 3.50 9.14 -1.94
CA LEU A 9 3.10 8.37 -3.13
C LEU A 9 1.68 8.73 -3.59
N SER A 10 1.36 10.02 -3.60
CA SER A 10 0.03 10.52 -3.94
C SER A 10 -0.37 10.16 -5.36
N GLY A 11 -1.65 9.81 -5.55
CA GLY A 11 -2.20 9.51 -6.87
C GLY A 11 -1.76 8.16 -7.44
N LYS A 12 -0.96 7.38 -6.70
CA LYS A 12 -0.59 6.02 -7.10
C LYS A 12 -1.71 5.05 -6.78
N SER A 13 -1.93 4.10 -7.69
CA SER A 13 -2.87 3.00 -7.46
C SER A 13 -2.27 1.99 -6.48
N TYR A 14 -3.11 1.38 -5.67
CA TYR A 14 -2.72 0.31 -4.76
C TYR A 14 -3.67 -0.88 -4.85
N ILE A 15 -3.15 -2.05 -4.47
CA ILE A 15 -3.92 -3.27 -4.21
C ILE A 15 -3.63 -3.69 -2.78
N LEU A 16 -4.68 -3.99 -2.02
CA LEU A 16 -4.62 -4.52 -0.67
C LEU A 16 -4.99 -5.99 -0.68
N TYR A 17 -4.19 -6.81 -0.01
CA TYR A 17 -4.39 -8.23 0.14
C TYR A 17 -4.56 -8.59 1.63
N ASN A 18 -5.38 -9.58 1.92
CA ASN A 18 -5.40 -10.22 3.25
C ASN A 18 -4.22 -11.20 3.38
N ASN A 19 -4.08 -11.81 4.57
CA ASN A 19 -3.04 -12.80 4.83
C ASN A 19 -3.16 -14.08 3.98
N ASP A 20 -4.36 -14.38 3.48
CA ASP A 20 -4.61 -15.50 2.57
C ASP A 20 -4.17 -15.20 1.11
N GLY A 21 -3.72 -13.97 0.85
CA GLY A 21 -3.30 -13.51 -0.48
C GLY A 21 -4.46 -13.08 -1.39
N GLU A 22 -5.68 -12.99 -0.87
CA GLU A 22 -6.85 -12.54 -1.60
C GLU A 22 -6.91 -11.01 -1.65
N VAL A 23 -7.36 -10.47 -2.79
CA VAL A 23 -7.55 -9.02 -2.95
C VAL A 23 -8.77 -8.57 -2.13
N VAL A 24 -8.52 -7.70 -1.17
CA VAL A 24 -9.55 -7.09 -0.32
C VAL A 24 -10.04 -5.78 -0.93
N GLU A 25 -9.11 -4.96 -1.42
CA GLU A 25 -9.45 -3.65 -1.96
C GLU A 25 -8.42 -3.16 -3.00
N THR A 26 -8.88 -2.33 -3.92
CA THR A 26 -8.02 -1.53 -4.80
C THR A 26 -8.43 -0.07 -4.73
N GLY A 27 -7.47 0.84 -4.79
CA GLY A 27 -7.77 2.27 -4.74
C GLY A 27 -6.63 3.15 -5.20
N ILE A 28 -6.79 4.45 -4.97
CA ILE A 28 -5.78 5.48 -5.27
C ILE A 28 -5.40 6.16 -3.95
N LEU A 29 -4.10 6.31 -3.70
CA LEU A 29 -3.61 7.01 -2.52
C LEU A 29 -3.92 8.50 -2.58
N ASP A 30 -4.29 9.06 -1.42
CA ASP A 30 -4.62 10.47 -1.30
C ASP A 30 -3.40 11.41 -1.47
N LYS A 31 -3.60 12.72 -1.30
CA LYS A 31 -2.54 13.75 -1.37
C LYS A 31 -1.38 13.54 -0.38
N GLU A 32 -1.62 12.81 0.71
CA GLU A 32 -0.64 12.49 1.74
C GLU A 32 -0.06 11.07 1.57
N GLY A 33 -0.44 10.36 0.51
CA GLY A 33 -0.02 8.98 0.25
C GLY A 33 -0.67 7.97 1.21
N LYS A 34 -1.85 8.27 1.76
CA LYS A 34 -2.57 7.41 2.70
C LYS A 34 -3.78 6.75 2.03
N THR A 35 -4.27 5.69 2.65
CA THR A 35 -5.51 4.99 2.31
C THR A 35 -6.37 4.80 3.57
N SER A 36 -7.68 4.84 3.41
CA SER A 36 -8.65 4.70 4.51
C SER A 36 -8.78 3.28 5.06
N VAL A 37 -8.22 2.27 4.38
CA VAL A 37 -8.41 0.85 4.73
C VAL A 37 -7.68 0.44 6.02
N LEU A 38 -6.72 1.24 6.48
CA LEU A 38 -5.91 0.93 7.68
C LEU A 38 -6.65 1.20 9.01
N TYR A 39 -7.94 1.55 8.99
CA TYR A 39 -8.74 1.86 10.18
C TYR A 39 -9.71 0.74 10.60
N ASP A 40 -9.41 -0.52 10.26
CA ASP A 40 -10.22 -1.63 10.76
C ASP A 40 -9.81 -2.02 12.18
N LYS A 41 -10.79 -2.24 13.06
CA LYS A 41 -10.58 -2.51 14.50
C LYS A 41 -10.10 -3.93 14.79
N LEU A 42 -10.04 -4.78 13.77
CA LEU A 42 -9.55 -6.14 13.85
C LEU A 42 -8.06 -6.13 13.53
N GLU A 43 -7.24 -6.60 14.47
CA GLU A 43 -5.81 -6.87 14.24
C GLU A 43 -5.67 -7.97 13.20
N LYS A 44 -5.71 -7.59 11.93
CA LYS A 44 -5.50 -8.45 10.78
C LYS A 44 -4.28 -7.97 10.02
N GLU A 45 -3.48 -8.92 9.57
CA GLU A 45 -2.36 -8.65 8.69
C GLU A 45 -2.89 -8.40 7.28
N TYR A 46 -2.47 -7.27 6.72
CA TYR A 46 -2.74 -6.91 5.33
C TYR A 46 -1.44 -6.56 4.62
N TYR A 47 -1.38 -6.91 3.34
CA TYR A 47 -0.27 -6.57 2.46
C TYR A 47 -0.72 -5.55 1.43
N ILE A 48 0.04 -4.47 1.26
CA ILE A 48 -0.26 -3.46 0.24
C ILE A 48 0.80 -3.45 -0.86
N HIS A 49 0.35 -3.47 -2.11
CA HIS A 49 1.19 -3.33 -3.29
C HIS A 49 0.86 -2.03 -4.00
N ILE A 50 1.85 -1.14 -4.11
CA ILE A 50 1.70 0.12 -4.85
C ILE A 50 2.07 -0.12 -6.31
N LEU A 51 1.11 0.14 -7.20
CA LEU A 51 1.29 0.08 -8.64
C LEU A 51 1.84 1.43 -9.11
N ASP A 52 3.14 1.47 -9.37
CA ASP A 52 3.76 2.62 -10.02
C ASP A 52 4.14 2.25 -11.45
N VAL A 53 3.56 2.96 -12.42
CA VAL A 53 3.84 2.81 -13.86
C VAL A 53 5.31 3.14 -14.19
N ASN A 54 6.03 3.79 -13.27
CA ASN A 54 7.47 4.08 -13.37
C ASN A 54 8.37 3.24 -12.44
N CYS A 55 7.82 2.30 -11.67
CA CYS A 55 8.66 1.40 -10.87
C CYS A 55 9.33 0.37 -11.79
N LYS A 56 10.58 0.63 -12.17
CA LYS A 56 11.54 -0.45 -12.39
C LYS A 56 11.55 -1.31 -11.13
N ASN A 57 10.84 -2.45 -11.18
CA ASN A 57 10.83 -3.59 -10.24
C ASN A 57 11.60 -3.35 -8.92
N LEU A 58 10.90 -2.87 -7.89
CA LEU A 58 11.47 -2.77 -6.55
C LEU A 58 10.47 -3.36 -5.55
N THR A 59 10.38 -4.69 -5.54
CA THR A 59 9.68 -5.45 -4.51
C THR A 59 10.46 -5.30 -3.21
N ARG A 60 9.91 -4.60 -2.21
CA ARG A 60 10.51 -4.48 -0.87
C ARG A 60 9.52 -5.02 0.16
N TYR A 61 9.87 -6.15 0.77
CA TYR A 61 9.13 -6.75 1.88
C TYR A 61 9.23 -5.83 3.10
N LEU A 62 8.08 -5.38 3.61
CA LEU A 62 8.00 -4.71 4.92
C LEU A 62 7.51 -5.76 5.93
N HIS A 63 8.39 -6.12 6.86
CA HIS A 63 8.09 -6.96 8.03
C HIS A 63 7.89 -6.03 9.23
N PHE A 64 6.70 -6.05 9.83
CA PHE A 64 6.43 -5.33 11.07
C PHE A 64 6.74 -6.27 12.24
N VAL A 65 7.65 -5.86 13.13
CA VAL A 65 8.02 -6.55 14.38
C VAL A 65 7.35 -5.86 15.54
#